data_AF-A0A8J6BG67-F1
#
_entry.id   AF-A0A8J6BG67-F1
#
_cell.length_a   1.000
_cell.length_b   1.000
_cell.length_c   1.000
_cell.angle_alpha   90.00
_cell.angle_beta   90.00
_cell.angle_gamma   90.00
#
_symmetry.space_group_name_H-M   'P 1'
#
loop_
_entity.id
_entity.type
_entity.pdbx_description
1 polymer ?
#
loop_
_entity_poly.entity_id
_entity_poly.type
_entity_poly.pdbx_seq_one_letter_code
_entity_poly.pdbx_strand_id
1 'polypeptide(L)'
;EVNAVDPSTISASNFRASKKTTFIIHGFIDKGEESWLMDMCKAMLQVEDVNCFCIDWSGGSRTLYTQSANNIRVVGAEVAYFISILSVGLDPAEPYFQETPIEVRLDPSDASFVDVIHTDAAPMIPNLGFGMSQLVGHLDFFPNGGEEMPGCQKNALSQIVDIDGIWQGTRDFVACNHLRGYKYYTESIRTPDAFAGFPSSSYNSFKSGSGFPCPSGGCPLMGHYADGYTGSISPGQKFYLNTGEQSSYGPSESTTGSYTAHIDVESDVGPLNRIKFVWNNNIINPLFPTLGASSATIQYGRDGKTSKFCSSGTVREEVLQTLNPC
;
A
#
# COMPACT_ATOMS: atom_id res chain seq x y z
N GLU A 1 25.02 -18.67 4.40
CA GLU A 1 23.75 -19.26 3.98
C GLU A 1 22.66 -18.26 4.31
N VAL A 2 21.66 -18.09 3.44
CA VAL A 2 20.53 -17.18 3.69
C VAL A 2 19.33 -18.05 4.05
N ASN A 3 18.64 -17.71 5.12
CA ASN A 3 17.63 -18.54 5.76
C ASN A 3 16.33 -17.76 5.99
N ALA A 4 15.16 -18.39 5.72
CA ALA A 4 13.84 -17.81 5.97
C ALA A 4 13.57 -17.59 7.47
N VAL A 5 14.09 -18.49 8.32
CA VAL A 5 13.88 -18.49 9.78
C VAL A 5 14.70 -17.40 10.48
N ASP A 6 15.75 -16.89 9.83
CA ASP A 6 16.56 -15.77 10.32
C ASP A 6 16.72 -14.70 9.23
N PRO A 7 15.77 -13.75 9.12
CA PRO A 7 15.79 -12.68 8.11
C PRO A 7 17.04 -11.80 8.16
N SER A 8 17.76 -11.75 9.29
CA SER A 8 19.01 -10.98 9.40
C SER A 8 20.10 -11.51 8.46
N THR A 9 20.04 -12.80 8.12
CA THR A 9 20.93 -13.41 7.12
C THR A 9 20.69 -12.87 5.71
N ILE A 10 19.49 -12.38 5.41
CA ILE A 10 19.15 -11.71 4.14
C ILE A 10 19.83 -10.34 4.10
N SER A 11 19.67 -9.53 5.16
CA SER A 11 20.26 -8.18 5.27
C SER A 11 21.80 -8.18 5.38
N ALA A 12 22.38 -9.21 6.00
CA ALA A 12 23.83 -9.37 6.12
C ALA A 12 24.48 -9.97 4.85
N SER A 13 23.68 -10.42 3.90
CA SER A 13 24.17 -10.95 2.63
C SER A 13 24.33 -9.83 1.60
N ASN A 14 24.78 -10.20 0.39
CA ASN A 14 24.79 -9.30 -0.75
C ASN A 14 23.43 -9.21 -1.46
N PHE A 15 22.36 -9.72 -0.83
CA PHE A 15 21.00 -9.62 -1.36
C PHE A 15 20.61 -8.15 -1.56
N ARG A 16 20.01 -7.87 -2.71
CA ARG A 16 19.49 -6.55 -3.05
C ARG A 16 18.03 -6.71 -3.47
N ALA A 17 17.11 -6.20 -2.66
CA ALA A 17 15.67 -6.24 -2.98
C ALA A 17 15.32 -5.57 -4.33
N SER A 18 16.14 -4.62 -4.78
CA SER A 18 16.00 -3.95 -6.08
C SER A 18 16.48 -4.79 -7.28
N LYS A 19 17.04 -5.97 -7.03
CA LYS A 19 17.52 -6.89 -8.06
C LYS A 19 16.61 -8.08 -8.15
N LYS A 20 16.47 -8.61 -9.36
CA LYS A 20 15.72 -9.84 -9.62
C LYS A 20 16.30 -10.96 -8.74
N THR A 21 15.42 -11.78 -8.19
CA THR A 21 15.79 -12.93 -7.35
C THR A 21 15.42 -14.21 -8.06
N THR A 22 16.39 -15.11 -8.24
CA THR A 22 16.21 -16.39 -8.95
C THR A 22 16.54 -17.54 -8.00
N PHE A 23 15.59 -18.47 -7.82
CA PHE A 23 15.77 -19.70 -7.06
C PHE A 23 16.01 -20.87 -8.01
N ILE A 24 17.07 -21.64 -7.78
CA ILE A 24 17.43 -22.84 -8.53
C ILE A 24 17.29 -24.03 -7.60
N ILE A 25 16.32 -24.89 -7.86
CA ILE A 25 16.00 -26.05 -7.01
C ILE A 25 16.37 -27.31 -7.79
N HIS A 26 17.19 -28.19 -7.23
CA HIS A 26 17.56 -29.43 -7.92
C HIS A 26 16.47 -30.49 -7.87
N GLY A 27 16.63 -31.55 -8.65
CA GLY A 27 15.85 -32.79 -8.55
C GLY A 27 16.76 -33.95 -8.20
N PHE A 28 16.86 -34.92 -9.12
CA PHE A 28 17.92 -35.93 -9.09
C PHE A 28 19.29 -35.28 -9.32
N ILE A 29 20.31 -35.76 -8.60
CA ILE A 29 21.71 -35.36 -8.79
C ILE A 29 22.50 -36.63 -9.08
N ASP A 30 23.08 -36.71 -10.27
CA ASP A 30 23.96 -37.82 -10.64
C ASP A 30 25.35 -37.64 -10.00
N LYS A 31 26.10 -38.73 -9.87
CA LYS A 31 27.44 -38.72 -9.28
C LYS A 31 28.39 -37.87 -10.13
N GLY A 32 28.92 -36.79 -9.57
CA GLY A 32 29.82 -35.86 -10.26
C GLY A 32 29.14 -34.60 -10.81
N GLU A 33 27.81 -34.47 -10.67
CA GLU A 33 27.04 -33.29 -11.11
C GLU A 33 26.71 -32.33 -9.94
N GLU A 34 27.38 -32.42 -8.79
CA GLU A 34 26.99 -31.66 -7.59
C GLU A 34 27.12 -30.12 -7.75
N SER A 35 27.85 -29.63 -8.76
CA SER A 35 28.11 -28.19 -8.95
C SER A 35 27.14 -27.46 -9.90
N TRP A 36 26.26 -28.17 -10.62
CA TRP A 36 25.52 -27.58 -11.75
C TRP A 36 24.64 -26.38 -11.35
N LEU A 37 24.06 -26.38 -10.14
CA LEU A 37 23.24 -25.27 -9.65
C LEU A 37 24.07 -23.99 -9.54
N MET A 38 25.28 -24.11 -8.98
CA MET A 38 26.20 -23.00 -8.79
C MET A 38 26.77 -22.51 -10.12
N ASP A 39 27.04 -23.43 -11.05
CA ASP A 39 27.53 -23.06 -12.38
C ASP A 39 26.45 -22.32 -13.19
N MET A 40 25.17 -22.68 -13.00
CA MET A 40 24.04 -21.91 -13.54
C MET A 40 23.95 -20.50 -12.93
N CYS A 41 24.10 -20.35 -11.60
CA CYS A 41 24.20 -19.02 -10.99
C CYS A 41 25.37 -18.20 -11.53
N LYS A 42 26.56 -18.79 -11.68
CA LYS A 42 27.74 -18.10 -12.25
C LYS A 42 27.49 -17.64 -13.69
N ALA A 43 26.82 -18.47 -14.50
CA ALA A 43 26.46 -18.11 -15.86
C ALA A 43 25.47 -16.94 -15.90
N MET A 44 24.47 -16.91 -15.00
CA MET A 44 23.55 -15.79 -14.86
C MET A 44 24.29 -14.50 -14.47
N LEU A 45 25.21 -14.57 -13.52
CA LEU A 45 26.01 -13.42 -13.06
C LEU A 45 26.94 -12.83 -14.13
N GLN A 46 27.23 -13.56 -15.22
CA GLN A 46 27.99 -13.02 -16.36
C GLN A 46 27.15 -12.12 -17.27
N VAL A 47 25.83 -12.22 -17.21
CA VAL A 47 24.91 -11.54 -18.15
C VAL A 47 23.85 -10.68 -17.45
N GLU A 48 23.60 -10.88 -16.15
CA GLU A 48 22.57 -10.17 -15.36
C GLU A 48 23.05 -9.92 -13.91
N ASP A 49 22.71 -8.76 -13.35
CA ASP A 49 22.95 -8.42 -11.93
C ASP A 49 21.73 -8.88 -11.09
N VAL A 50 21.83 -10.10 -10.54
CA VAL A 50 20.72 -10.88 -9.97
C VAL A 50 21.09 -11.45 -8.59
N ASN A 51 20.12 -11.58 -7.67
CA ASN A 51 20.26 -12.44 -6.50
C ASN A 51 19.99 -13.90 -6.93
N CYS A 52 20.97 -14.80 -6.83
CA CYS A 52 20.80 -16.20 -7.21
C CYS A 52 20.89 -17.13 -5.99
N PHE A 53 19.81 -17.86 -5.70
CA PHE A 53 19.70 -18.80 -4.58
C PHE A 53 19.65 -20.24 -5.09
N CYS A 54 20.62 -21.07 -4.69
CA CYS A 54 20.59 -22.51 -4.94
C CYS A 54 19.92 -23.20 -3.75
N ILE A 55 18.83 -23.92 -3.99
CA ILE A 55 18.09 -24.66 -2.97
C ILE A 55 18.56 -26.12 -2.97
N ASP A 56 19.36 -26.47 -1.96
CA ASP A 56 19.81 -27.83 -1.70
C ASP A 56 18.84 -28.55 -0.76
N TRP A 57 18.17 -29.58 -1.27
CA TRP A 57 17.31 -30.48 -0.50
C TRP A 57 17.76 -31.93 -0.63
N SER A 58 19.04 -32.16 -0.89
CA SER A 58 19.63 -33.50 -1.11
C SER A 58 19.39 -34.47 0.05
N GLY A 59 19.27 -33.97 1.28
CA GLY A 59 18.89 -34.76 2.45
C GLY A 59 17.47 -35.33 2.38
N GLY A 60 16.55 -34.65 1.69
CA GLY A 60 15.17 -35.10 1.46
C GLY A 60 14.97 -35.83 0.12
N SER A 61 15.88 -35.69 -0.84
CA SER A 61 15.78 -36.31 -2.17
C SER A 61 16.43 -37.68 -2.27
N ARG A 62 17.47 -37.96 -1.46
CA ARG A 62 18.22 -39.24 -1.46
C ARG A 62 17.51 -40.33 -0.64
N THR A 63 16.32 -40.70 -1.08
CA THR A 63 15.47 -41.71 -0.43
C THR A 63 14.65 -42.46 -1.48
N LEU A 64 13.69 -43.29 -1.06
CA LEU A 64 12.74 -43.94 -1.98
C LEU A 64 11.99 -42.90 -2.80
N TYR A 65 11.78 -43.15 -4.09
CA TYR A 65 11.15 -42.19 -5.02
C TYR A 65 9.77 -41.70 -4.53
N THR A 66 8.99 -42.57 -3.91
CA THR A 66 7.69 -42.21 -3.32
C THR A 66 7.84 -41.28 -2.11
N GLN A 67 8.88 -41.46 -1.30
CA GLN A 67 9.17 -40.57 -0.17
C GLN A 67 9.73 -39.24 -0.66
N SER A 68 10.65 -39.23 -1.64
CA SER A 68 11.18 -37.99 -2.21
C SER A 68 10.07 -37.17 -2.88
N ALA A 69 9.14 -37.82 -3.59
CA ALA A 69 7.97 -37.19 -4.19
C ALA A 69 6.97 -36.62 -3.16
N ASN A 70 6.98 -37.10 -1.91
CA ASN A 70 6.23 -36.47 -0.82
C ASN A 70 7.01 -35.32 -0.17
N ASN A 71 8.33 -35.47 -0.04
CA ASN A 71 9.21 -34.46 0.56
C ASN A 71 9.24 -33.15 -0.24
N ILE A 72 8.99 -33.17 -1.56
CA ILE A 72 8.88 -31.94 -2.35
C ILE A 72 7.80 -30.98 -1.82
N ARG A 73 6.76 -31.48 -1.13
CA ARG A 73 5.74 -30.62 -0.50
C ARG A 73 6.33 -29.74 0.58
N VAL A 74 7.26 -30.29 1.36
CA VAL A 74 7.98 -29.56 2.40
C VAL A 74 8.93 -28.56 1.74
N VAL A 75 9.69 -28.97 0.74
CA VAL A 75 10.59 -28.06 -0.01
C VAL A 75 9.83 -26.90 -0.65
N GLY A 76 8.66 -27.15 -1.22
CA GLY A 76 7.78 -26.11 -1.77
C GLY A 76 7.26 -25.15 -0.70
N ALA A 77 6.90 -25.65 0.49
CA ALA A 77 6.49 -24.82 1.62
C ALA A 77 7.65 -23.96 2.17
N GLU A 78 8.86 -24.52 2.28
CA GLU A 78 10.05 -23.80 2.73
C GLU A 78 10.45 -22.67 1.76
N VAL A 79 10.36 -22.91 0.44
CA VAL A 79 10.61 -21.88 -0.57
C VAL A 79 9.51 -20.82 -0.58
N ALA A 80 8.24 -21.21 -0.45
CA ALA A 80 7.13 -20.28 -0.35
C ALA A 80 7.25 -19.38 0.90
N TYR A 81 7.64 -19.96 2.03
CA TYR A 81 7.92 -19.24 3.28
C TYR A 81 9.12 -18.30 3.13
N PHE A 82 10.18 -18.73 2.46
CA PHE A 82 11.30 -17.83 2.15
C PHE A 82 10.88 -16.67 1.23
N ILE A 83 9.97 -16.89 0.27
CA ILE A 83 9.42 -15.83 -0.59
C ILE A 83 8.48 -14.90 0.19
N SER A 84 7.67 -15.38 1.14
CA SER A 84 6.80 -14.51 1.96
C SER A 84 7.60 -13.59 2.87
N ILE A 85 8.73 -14.05 3.41
CA ILE A 85 9.73 -13.21 4.10
C ILE A 85 10.28 -12.08 3.20
N LEU A 86 10.22 -12.26 1.87
CA LEU A 86 10.56 -11.22 0.89
C LEU A 86 9.36 -10.38 0.42
N SER A 87 8.12 -10.73 0.78
CA SER A 87 6.91 -10.28 0.07
C SER A 87 5.90 -9.55 0.97
N VAL A 88 5.86 -8.24 0.80
CA VAL A 88 4.72 -7.33 1.01
C VAL A 88 3.38 -7.96 0.62
N GLY A 89 2.33 -7.79 1.43
CA GLY A 89 0.97 -8.24 1.14
C GLY A 89 0.21 -7.27 0.23
N LEU A 90 0.15 -7.52 -1.08
CA LEU A 90 -0.58 -6.65 -2.01
C LEU A 90 -1.98 -7.21 -2.28
N ASP A 91 -2.98 -6.60 -1.63
CA ASP A 91 -4.40 -6.96 -1.66
C ASP A 91 -4.64 -8.48 -1.50
N PRO A 92 -4.22 -9.10 -0.38
CA PRO A 92 -4.29 -10.54 -0.21
C PRO A 92 -5.71 -11.07 -0.42
N ALA A 93 -5.89 -12.20 -1.11
CA ALA A 93 -7.22 -12.63 -1.55
C ALA A 93 -8.15 -13.04 -0.38
N GLU A 94 -9.43 -12.63 -0.42
CA GLU A 94 -10.46 -13.08 0.53
C GLU A 94 -10.82 -14.57 0.38
N PRO A 95 -11.17 -15.07 -0.82
CA PRO A 95 -11.78 -16.39 -0.97
C PRO A 95 -10.79 -17.48 -0.55
N TYR A 96 -11.24 -18.39 0.31
CA TYR A 96 -10.46 -19.48 0.91
C TYR A 96 -9.38 -19.09 1.93
N PHE A 97 -9.14 -17.81 2.21
CA PHE A 97 -8.09 -17.37 3.13
C PHE A 97 -8.60 -16.49 4.29
N GLN A 98 -9.55 -15.58 4.04
CA GLN A 98 -10.08 -14.72 5.08
C GLN A 98 -10.74 -15.58 6.18
N GLU A 99 -10.51 -15.20 7.44
CA GLU A 99 -10.98 -15.91 8.66
C GLU A 99 -10.47 -17.35 8.83
N THR A 100 -9.49 -17.78 8.02
CA THR A 100 -8.81 -19.06 8.23
C THR A 100 -7.76 -18.97 9.35
N PRO A 101 -7.34 -20.12 9.92
CA PRO A 101 -6.21 -20.17 10.85
C PRO A 101 -4.95 -19.52 10.27
N ILE A 102 -4.10 -18.95 11.14
CA ILE A 102 -2.89 -18.21 10.72
C ILE A 102 -1.94 -19.05 9.87
N GLU A 103 -1.99 -20.37 9.98
CA GLU A 103 -1.17 -21.29 9.21
C GLU A 103 -1.57 -21.38 7.73
N VAL A 104 -2.73 -20.82 7.36
CA VAL A 104 -3.33 -20.94 6.02
C VAL A 104 -3.28 -19.63 5.24
N ARG A 105 -3.11 -18.50 5.92
CA ARG A 105 -3.19 -17.15 5.34
C ARG A 105 -1.97 -16.33 5.72
N LEU A 106 -1.76 -15.21 5.02
CA LEU A 106 -0.80 -14.20 5.46
C LEU A 106 -1.15 -13.74 6.89
N ASP A 107 -0.12 -13.58 7.71
CA ASP A 107 -0.23 -13.14 9.08
C ASP A 107 1.01 -12.34 9.50
N PRO A 108 0.92 -11.41 10.46
CA PRO A 108 2.08 -10.66 10.94
C PRO A 108 3.19 -11.57 11.50
N SER A 109 2.87 -12.79 11.93
CA SER A 109 3.86 -13.76 12.37
C SER A 109 4.73 -14.35 11.23
N ASP A 110 4.37 -14.14 9.96
CA ASP A 110 5.09 -14.71 8.81
C ASP A 110 6.42 -14.02 8.49
N ALA A 111 6.65 -12.79 8.98
CA ALA A 111 7.92 -12.08 8.81
C ALA A 111 8.18 -11.08 9.96
N SER A 112 9.42 -10.59 10.08
CA SER A 112 9.78 -9.57 11.08
C SER A 112 9.03 -8.25 10.89
N PHE A 113 8.59 -7.99 9.66
CA PHE A 113 7.76 -6.87 9.29
C PHE A 113 6.91 -7.30 8.09
N VAL A 114 5.61 -7.00 8.16
CA VAL A 114 4.63 -7.34 7.13
C VAL A 114 3.79 -6.09 6.95
N ASP A 115 3.94 -5.41 5.84
CA ASP A 115 3.04 -4.34 5.43
C ASP A 115 2.09 -4.86 4.35
N VAL A 116 0.83 -4.42 4.45
CA VAL A 116 -0.26 -4.90 3.60
C VAL A 116 -0.99 -3.70 3.00
N ILE A 117 -1.30 -3.77 1.71
CA ILE A 117 -2.06 -2.74 0.99
C ILE A 117 -3.39 -3.35 0.55
N HIS A 118 -4.50 -2.84 1.07
CA HIS A 118 -5.86 -3.27 0.72
C HIS A 118 -6.45 -2.33 -0.34
N THR A 119 -6.91 -2.88 -1.46
CA THR A 119 -7.48 -2.09 -2.57
C THR A 119 -8.79 -2.62 -3.14
N ASP A 120 -9.18 -3.86 -2.81
CA ASP A 120 -10.45 -4.46 -3.21
C ASP A 120 -11.11 -5.24 -2.07
N ALA A 121 -11.05 -4.68 -0.87
CA ALA A 121 -11.47 -5.31 0.38
C ALA A 121 -13.00 -5.35 0.63
N ALA A 122 -13.81 -5.05 -0.39
CA ALA A 122 -15.25 -5.23 -0.29
C ALA A 122 -15.59 -6.73 -0.23
N PRO A 123 -16.65 -7.16 0.48
CA PRO A 123 -16.99 -8.58 0.55
C PRO A 123 -17.21 -9.18 -0.85
N MET A 124 -16.63 -10.36 -1.12
CA MET A 124 -16.81 -11.06 -2.39
C MET A 124 -18.29 -11.23 -2.77
N ILE A 125 -19.16 -11.48 -1.78
CA ILE A 125 -20.61 -11.54 -1.98
C ILE A 125 -21.29 -10.43 -1.17
N PRO A 126 -22.11 -9.57 -1.81
CA PRO A 126 -22.46 -9.51 -3.23
C PRO A 126 -21.54 -8.61 -4.09
N ASN A 127 -20.51 -8.01 -3.51
CA ASN A 127 -19.80 -6.86 -4.09
C ASN A 127 -18.68 -7.24 -5.06
N LEU A 128 -18.31 -8.52 -5.14
CA LEU A 128 -17.20 -9.02 -5.96
C LEU A 128 -15.86 -8.32 -5.67
N GLY A 129 -15.60 -7.99 -4.41
CA GLY A 129 -14.24 -7.65 -3.99
C GLY A 129 -13.42 -8.93 -3.81
N PHE A 130 -12.20 -8.93 -4.33
CA PHE A 130 -11.31 -10.10 -4.29
C PHE A 130 -10.31 -10.05 -3.14
N GLY A 131 -10.02 -8.86 -2.61
CA GLY A 131 -9.11 -8.65 -1.49
C GLY A 131 -9.79 -8.91 -0.15
N MET A 132 -9.02 -9.36 0.83
CA MET A 132 -9.49 -9.52 2.21
C MET A 132 -9.52 -8.16 2.92
N SER A 133 -10.53 -7.98 3.78
CA SER A 133 -10.65 -6.85 4.70
C SER A 133 -9.97 -7.12 6.05
N GLN A 134 -9.62 -8.39 6.30
CA GLN A 134 -8.91 -8.82 7.49
C GLN A 134 -7.52 -8.20 7.56
N LEU A 135 -7.14 -7.74 8.76
CA LEU A 135 -5.81 -7.22 9.04
C LEU A 135 -4.83 -8.39 9.14
N VAL A 136 -3.88 -8.42 8.23
CA VAL A 136 -2.90 -9.51 8.09
C VAL A 136 -1.46 -8.98 8.12
N GLY A 137 -1.30 -7.67 8.33
CA GLY A 137 -0.02 -7.00 8.49
C GLY A 137 0.28 -6.50 9.90
N HIS A 138 1.54 -6.10 10.08
CA HIS A 138 1.92 -5.15 11.11
C HIS A 138 1.30 -3.78 10.81
N LEU A 139 1.43 -3.34 9.55
CA LEU A 139 0.80 -2.13 9.04
C LEU A 139 -0.14 -2.52 7.89
N ASP A 140 -1.42 -2.20 8.04
CA ASP A 140 -2.44 -2.44 7.02
C ASP A 140 -2.92 -1.08 6.49
N PHE A 141 -2.61 -0.82 5.21
CA PHE A 141 -2.94 0.41 4.52
C PHE A 141 -4.22 0.25 3.70
N PHE A 142 -5.14 1.20 3.85
CA PHE A 142 -6.42 1.25 3.16
C PHE A 142 -6.50 2.54 2.32
N PRO A 143 -5.73 2.65 1.23
CA PRO A 143 -5.81 3.80 0.32
C PRO A 143 -7.25 3.97 -0.18
N ASN A 144 -7.79 5.19 -0.12
CA ASN A 144 -9.17 5.51 -0.51
C ASN A 144 -10.24 4.70 0.25
N GLY A 145 -9.90 4.16 1.41
CA GLY A 145 -10.77 3.28 2.20
C GLY A 145 -10.62 1.80 1.90
N GLY A 146 -9.84 1.42 0.88
CA GLY A 146 -9.44 0.03 0.59
C GLY A 146 -10.45 -0.82 -0.19
N GLU A 147 -11.61 -0.27 -0.55
CA GLU A 147 -12.67 -1.01 -1.27
C GLU A 147 -12.85 -0.53 -2.71
N GLU A 148 -12.85 0.79 -2.93
CA GLU A 148 -13.14 1.39 -4.24
C GLU A 148 -12.06 2.39 -4.61
N MET A 149 -11.23 2.02 -5.58
CA MET A 149 -10.12 2.85 -6.00
C MET A 149 -10.57 3.87 -7.05
N PRO A 150 -10.11 5.13 -6.97
CA PRO A 150 -10.37 6.11 -8.01
C PRO A 150 -9.93 5.57 -9.39
N GLY A 151 -10.79 5.76 -10.39
CA GLY A 151 -10.58 5.31 -11.78
C GLY A 151 -10.95 3.89 -12.10
N CYS A 152 -11.49 3.16 -11.13
CA CYS A 152 -11.99 1.81 -11.34
C CYS A 152 -13.52 1.80 -11.46
N GLN A 153 -14.02 1.02 -12.42
CA GLN A 153 -15.46 0.75 -12.53
C GLN A 153 -15.86 -0.28 -11.46
N LYS A 154 -17.10 -0.18 -10.97
CA LYS A 154 -17.62 -1.17 -10.01
C LYS A 154 -18.04 -2.45 -10.74
N ASN A 155 -17.82 -3.58 -10.08
CA ASN A 155 -18.44 -4.83 -10.48
C ASN A 155 -19.97 -4.77 -10.26
N ALA A 156 -20.73 -5.44 -11.12
CA ALA A 156 -22.17 -5.57 -10.95
C ALA A 156 -22.47 -6.46 -9.74
N LEU A 157 -23.36 -6.02 -8.85
CA LEU A 157 -23.74 -6.78 -7.65
C LEU A 157 -24.32 -8.15 -8.04
N SER A 158 -23.82 -9.22 -7.43
CA SER A 158 -24.32 -10.58 -7.67
C SER A 158 -24.37 -11.41 -6.40
N GLN A 159 -25.48 -12.12 -6.19
CA GLN A 159 -25.64 -13.10 -5.11
C GLN A 159 -25.08 -14.50 -5.50
N ILE A 160 -24.71 -14.68 -6.77
CA ILE A 160 -24.12 -15.92 -7.30
C ILE A 160 -22.80 -15.52 -7.96
N VAL A 161 -21.70 -16.03 -7.42
CA VAL A 161 -20.35 -15.75 -7.93
C VAL A 161 -19.78 -17.03 -8.52
N ASP A 162 -19.48 -16.98 -9.82
CA ASP A 162 -18.81 -18.04 -10.56
C ASP A 162 -17.30 -17.83 -10.43
N ILE A 163 -16.73 -18.20 -9.29
CA ILE A 163 -15.32 -17.97 -8.97
C ILE A 163 -14.42 -18.66 -10.01
N ASP A 164 -14.75 -19.89 -10.37
CA ASP A 164 -14.03 -20.65 -11.40
C ASP A 164 -14.11 -19.95 -12.76
N GLY A 165 -15.29 -19.44 -13.14
CA GLY A 165 -15.45 -18.70 -14.38
C GLY A 165 -14.75 -17.34 -14.41
N ILE A 166 -14.67 -16.63 -13.28
CA ILE A 166 -13.91 -15.38 -13.17
C ILE A 166 -12.41 -15.66 -13.27
N TRP A 167 -11.92 -16.67 -12.53
CA TRP A 167 -10.52 -17.05 -12.53
C TRP A 167 -10.04 -17.59 -13.89
N GLN A 168 -10.89 -18.35 -14.57
CA GLN A 168 -10.62 -18.89 -15.91
C GLN A 168 -10.88 -17.87 -17.03
N GLY A 169 -11.38 -16.66 -16.71
CA GLY A 169 -11.67 -15.60 -17.68
C GLY A 169 -12.88 -15.87 -18.58
N THR A 170 -13.77 -16.78 -18.19
CA THR A 170 -15.03 -17.08 -18.90
C THR A 170 -16.20 -16.20 -18.43
N ARG A 171 -15.99 -15.37 -17.39
CA ARG A 171 -16.92 -14.37 -16.85
C ARG A 171 -16.26 -12.99 -16.80
N ASP A 172 -17.03 -11.96 -17.12
CA ASP A 172 -16.58 -10.57 -17.01
C ASP A 172 -16.36 -10.19 -15.54
N PHE A 173 -15.14 -9.73 -15.22
CA PHE A 173 -14.74 -9.25 -13.90
C PHE A 173 -13.87 -8.00 -14.04
N VAL A 174 -14.23 -6.94 -13.32
CA VAL A 174 -13.44 -5.71 -13.27
C VAL A 174 -12.38 -5.86 -12.18
N ALA A 175 -11.22 -6.41 -12.55
CA ALA A 175 -10.06 -6.58 -11.66
C ALA A 175 -9.36 -5.26 -11.28
N CYS A 176 -9.87 -4.11 -11.69
CA CYS A 176 -9.17 -2.83 -11.58
C CYS A 176 -8.78 -2.49 -10.13
N ASN A 177 -9.71 -2.62 -9.19
CA ASN A 177 -9.45 -2.40 -7.76
C ASN A 177 -8.36 -3.35 -7.25
N HIS A 178 -8.51 -4.66 -7.49
CA HIS A 178 -7.57 -5.67 -7.04
C HIS A 178 -6.14 -5.44 -7.55
N LEU A 179 -6.02 -4.94 -8.79
CA LEU A 179 -4.74 -4.61 -9.42
C LEU A 179 -4.13 -3.28 -8.94
N ARG A 180 -4.76 -2.51 -8.05
CA ARG A 180 -4.21 -1.20 -7.60
C ARG A 180 -3.11 -1.36 -6.55
N GLY A 181 -3.12 -2.41 -5.73
CA GLY A 181 -2.09 -2.66 -4.71
C GLY A 181 -0.66 -2.56 -5.28
N TYR A 182 -0.35 -3.34 -6.33
CA TYR A 182 0.99 -3.30 -6.94
C TYR A 182 1.30 -2.00 -7.69
N LYS A 183 0.28 -1.30 -8.22
CA LYS A 183 0.46 -0.01 -8.91
C LYS A 183 0.90 1.06 -7.92
N TYR A 184 0.26 1.13 -6.75
CA TYR A 184 0.66 2.05 -5.69
C TYR A 184 2.04 1.69 -5.14
N TYR A 185 2.30 0.41 -4.91
CA TYR A 185 3.63 -0.04 -4.49
C TYR A 185 4.72 0.38 -5.48
N THR A 186 4.49 0.16 -6.78
CA THR A 186 5.44 0.56 -7.83
C THR A 186 5.68 2.07 -7.85
N GLU A 187 4.63 2.87 -7.69
CA GLU A 187 4.75 4.33 -7.67
C GLU A 187 5.49 4.83 -6.44
N SER A 188 5.26 4.21 -5.27
CA SER A 188 5.91 4.58 -4.01
C SER A 188 7.45 4.50 -4.07
N ILE A 189 8.00 3.63 -4.91
CA ILE A 189 9.46 3.52 -5.15
C ILE A 189 10.01 4.84 -5.73
N ARG A 190 9.25 5.47 -6.63
CA ARG A 190 9.63 6.69 -7.35
C ARG A 190 9.25 7.97 -6.59
N THR A 191 8.25 7.87 -5.73
CA THR A 191 7.71 9.00 -4.95
C THR A 191 7.80 8.67 -3.45
N PRO A 192 9.02 8.67 -2.87
CA PRO A 192 9.30 8.19 -1.50
C PRO A 192 8.51 8.89 -0.40
N ASP A 193 7.93 10.04 -0.73
CA ASP A 193 7.38 11.01 0.21
C ASP A 193 5.86 11.20 0.06
N ALA A 194 5.24 10.52 -0.92
CA ALA A 194 3.89 10.83 -1.41
C ALA A 194 2.77 10.04 -0.73
N PHE A 195 3.07 8.89 -0.13
CA PHE A 195 2.06 7.95 0.36
C PHE A 195 2.03 7.85 1.89
N ALA A 196 1.99 9.00 2.58
CA ALA A 196 1.88 9.01 4.04
C ALA A 196 0.53 8.44 4.51
N GLY A 197 0.57 7.36 5.29
CA GLY A 197 -0.59 6.71 5.90
C GLY A 197 -0.93 7.29 7.28
N PHE A 198 -2.14 7.80 7.44
CA PHE A 198 -2.61 8.40 8.69
C PHE A 198 -3.33 7.37 9.57
N PRO A 199 -2.97 7.24 10.85
CA PRO A 199 -3.62 6.29 11.75
C PRO A 199 -5.06 6.75 12.05
N SER A 200 -6.04 5.88 11.77
CA SER A 200 -7.44 6.16 12.07
C SER A 200 -8.21 4.86 12.31
N SER A 201 -9.30 4.93 13.06
CA SER A 201 -10.15 3.76 13.35
C SER A 201 -11.01 3.33 12.16
N SER A 202 -11.32 4.26 11.27
CA SER A 202 -12.09 4.01 10.05
C SER A 202 -11.78 5.06 8.98
N TYR A 203 -12.12 4.74 7.72
CA TYR A 203 -12.01 5.67 6.61
C TYR A 203 -12.92 6.90 6.80
N ASN A 204 -14.11 6.75 7.38
CA ASN A 204 -14.99 7.89 7.66
C ASN A 204 -14.40 8.84 8.71
N SER A 205 -13.79 8.28 9.76
CA SER A 205 -13.08 9.09 10.77
C SER A 205 -11.88 9.81 10.16
N PHE A 206 -11.15 9.14 9.27
CA PHE A 206 -10.04 9.74 8.53
C PHE A 206 -10.52 10.92 7.66
N LYS A 207 -11.61 10.75 6.90
CA LYS A 207 -12.24 11.84 6.12
C LYS A 207 -12.68 13.04 6.97
N SER A 208 -12.99 12.82 8.25
CA SER A 208 -13.31 13.89 9.20
C SER A 208 -12.08 14.52 9.88
N GLY A 209 -10.86 14.14 9.48
CA GLY A 209 -9.61 14.69 10.00
C GLY A 209 -8.95 13.86 11.10
N SER A 210 -9.46 12.67 11.43
CA SER A 210 -8.82 11.79 12.41
C SER A 210 -7.46 11.33 11.91
N GLY A 211 -6.46 11.37 12.79
CA GLY A 211 -5.08 10.97 12.46
C GLY A 211 -4.25 12.07 11.82
N PHE A 212 -4.82 13.25 11.56
CA PHE A 212 -4.12 14.41 11.03
C PHE A 212 -3.81 15.44 12.14
N PRO A 213 -2.59 16.04 12.17
CA PRO A 213 -1.42 15.67 11.38
C PRO A 213 -0.81 14.35 11.87
N CYS A 214 0.28 13.90 11.25
CA CYS A 214 1.01 12.73 11.70
C CYS A 214 1.35 12.80 13.20
N PRO A 215 1.32 11.64 13.90
CA PRO A 215 1.72 11.58 15.30
C PRO A 215 3.21 11.89 15.46
N SER A 216 3.67 12.02 16.72
CA SER A 216 5.08 12.35 17.03
C SER A 216 6.11 11.38 16.43
N GLY A 217 5.74 10.14 16.16
CA GLY A 217 6.57 9.14 15.48
C GLY A 217 6.59 9.25 13.94
N GLY A 218 5.93 10.26 13.37
CA GLY A 218 5.67 10.37 11.94
C GLY A 218 4.50 9.49 11.48
N CYS A 219 4.19 9.56 10.19
CA CYS A 219 3.31 8.59 9.54
C CYS A 219 4.15 7.54 8.83
N PRO A 220 3.75 6.26 8.83
CA PRO A 220 4.36 5.29 7.93
C PRO A 220 4.05 5.63 6.48
N LEU A 221 4.96 5.28 5.58
CA LEU A 221 4.78 5.45 4.14
C LEU A 221 4.20 4.14 3.58
N MET A 222 3.07 4.19 2.91
CA MET A 222 2.54 3.01 2.22
C MET A 222 3.46 2.62 1.05
N GLY A 223 3.79 1.34 0.96
CA GLY A 223 4.59 0.78 -0.13
C GLY A 223 6.06 0.62 0.24
N HIS A 224 6.98 0.93 -0.69
CA HIS A 224 8.38 0.52 -0.63
C HIS A 224 9.13 0.95 0.64
N TYR A 225 8.77 2.08 1.22
CA TYR A 225 9.45 2.69 2.37
C TYR A 225 8.68 2.50 3.68
N ALA A 226 7.74 1.56 3.74
CA ALA A 226 6.97 1.25 4.96
C ALA A 226 7.86 0.76 6.11
N ASP A 227 8.95 0.07 5.79
CA ASP A 227 9.97 -0.42 6.71
C ASP A 227 10.79 0.71 7.38
N GLY A 228 10.77 1.91 6.80
CA GLY A 228 11.38 3.11 7.37
C GLY A 228 10.58 3.74 8.51
N TYR A 229 9.41 3.20 8.86
CA TYR A 229 8.56 3.75 9.90
C TYR A 229 9.19 3.61 11.30
N THR A 230 9.37 4.73 11.99
CA THR A 230 10.01 4.79 13.31
C THR A 230 9.03 4.81 14.49
N GLY A 231 7.73 4.83 14.22
CA GLY A 231 6.70 4.81 15.26
C GLY A 231 6.52 3.42 15.88
N SER A 232 5.65 3.33 16.88
CA SER A 232 5.32 2.04 17.50
C SER A 232 4.63 1.12 16.50
N ILE A 233 5.19 -0.07 16.30
CA ILE A 233 4.64 -1.12 15.43
C ILE A 233 3.94 -2.16 16.30
N SER A 234 2.68 -2.44 16.00
CA SER A 234 1.88 -3.50 16.62
C SER A 234 1.02 -4.17 15.53
N PRO A 235 0.84 -5.51 15.55
CA PRO A 235 -0.02 -6.20 14.59
C PRO A 235 -1.41 -5.57 14.44
N GLY A 236 -1.87 -5.43 13.20
CA GLY A 236 -3.20 -4.92 12.86
C GLY A 236 -3.38 -3.42 13.04
N GLN A 237 -2.34 -2.60 12.84
CA GLN A 237 -2.50 -1.16 12.80
C GLN A 237 -3.09 -0.72 11.45
N LYS A 238 -4.18 0.05 11.49
CA LYS A 238 -4.82 0.59 10.30
C LYS A 238 -4.32 1.99 9.96
N PHE A 239 -3.96 2.17 8.70
CA PHE A 239 -3.58 3.46 8.14
C PHE A 239 -4.44 3.78 6.92
N TYR A 240 -4.86 5.03 6.82
CA TYR A 240 -5.66 5.53 5.72
C TYR A 240 -4.92 6.67 5.04
N LEU A 241 -5.06 6.73 3.73
CA LEU A 241 -4.55 7.79 2.89
C LEU A 241 -5.41 7.86 1.66
N ASN A 242 -5.27 8.95 0.91
CA ASN A 242 -5.94 9.09 -0.36
C ASN A 242 -4.99 8.94 -1.54
N THR A 243 -5.49 8.13 -2.45
CA THR A 243 -5.17 8.00 -3.85
C THR A 243 -5.64 9.16 -4.71
N GLY A 244 -4.81 9.79 -5.53
CA GLY A 244 -5.38 10.58 -6.63
C GLY A 244 -6.16 9.70 -7.62
N GLU A 245 -7.31 10.19 -8.10
CA GLU A 245 -7.49 10.47 -9.54
C GLU A 245 -7.45 11.99 -9.84
N GLN A 246 -7.17 12.81 -8.81
CA GLN A 246 -7.86 14.04 -8.34
C GLN A 246 -9.01 13.75 -7.36
N SER A 247 -8.82 14.06 -6.07
CA SER A 247 -9.91 14.30 -5.13
C SER A 247 -9.50 15.30 -4.02
N SER A 248 -10.38 16.28 -3.77
CA SER A 248 -10.27 17.27 -2.69
C SER A 248 -11.40 17.00 -1.70
N TYR A 249 -11.14 16.96 -0.39
CA TYR A 249 -12.22 16.85 0.58
C TYR A 249 -12.98 18.17 0.74
N GLY A 250 -14.29 18.06 0.95
CA GLY A 250 -15.15 19.21 1.19
C GLY A 250 -14.88 19.86 2.55
N PRO A 251 -15.09 21.18 2.68
CA PRO A 251 -14.94 21.90 3.94
C PRO A 251 -15.96 21.45 4.98
N SER A 252 -15.52 21.32 6.23
CA SER A 252 -16.39 21.25 7.41
C SER A 252 -16.53 22.63 8.05
N GLU A 253 -17.75 22.96 8.45
CA GLU A 253 -18.08 24.23 9.09
C GLU A 253 -17.81 24.12 10.59
N SER A 254 -16.83 24.90 11.09
CA SER A 254 -16.68 25.10 12.53
C SER A 254 -17.38 26.41 12.91
N THR A 255 -18.02 26.43 14.07
CA THR A 255 -18.82 27.56 14.54
C THR A 255 -18.06 28.90 14.43
N THR A 256 -18.75 29.92 13.90
CA THR A 256 -18.31 31.31 13.64
C THR A 256 -17.38 31.54 12.44
N GLY A 257 -17.92 31.51 11.21
CA GLY A 257 -17.30 32.13 10.02
C GLY A 257 -15.93 31.59 9.60
N SER A 258 -15.50 30.45 10.16
CA SER A 258 -14.22 29.79 9.89
C SER A 258 -14.47 28.40 9.32
N TYR A 259 -13.99 28.17 8.11
CA TYR A 259 -14.11 26.92 7.38
C TYR A 259 -12.79 26.16 7.45
N THR A 260 -12.85 24.87 7.73
CA THR A 260 -11.67 24.00 7.71
C THR A 260 -11.89 22.92 6.66
N ALA A 261 -10.88 22.66 5.83
CA ALA A 261 -10.89 21.58 4.87
C ALA A 261 -9.54 20.87 4.92
N HIS A 262 -9.56 19.55 4.79
CA HIS A 262 -8.37 18.76 4.49
C HIS A 262 -8.28 18.59 2.98
N ILE A 263 -7.09 18.74 2.40
CA ILE A 263 -6.90 18.67 0.95
C ILE A 263 -5.68 17.80 0.67
N ASP A 264 -5.86 16.76 -0.13
CA ASP A 264 -4.76 15.98 -0.67
C ASP A 264 -4.14 16.75 -1.85
N VAL A 265 -2.83 16.96 -1.81
CA VAL A 265 -2.11 17.70 -2.86
C VAL A 265 -1.33 16.73 -3.74
N GLU A 266 -1.35 16.95 -5.05
CA GLU A 266 -0.63 16.10 -6.01
C GLU A 266 0.91 16.24 -5.90
N SER A 267 1.40 17.34 -5.35
CA SER A 267 2.83 17.59 -5.18
C SER A 267 3.14 18.37 -3.90
N ASP A 268 4.24 18.00 -3.25
CA ASP A 268 4.80 18.77 -2.15
C ASP A 268 5.57 19.97 -2.72
N VAL A 269 5.01 21.16 -2.51
CA VAL A 269 5.60 22.44 -2.95
C VAL A 269 6.52 23.05 -1.89
N GLY A 270 6.72 22.38 -0.76
CA GLY A 270 7.46 22.89 0.38
C GLY A 270 6.77 24.09 1.06
N PRO A 271 7.52 24.93 1.79
CA PRO A 271 6.97 26.08 2.48
C PRO A 271 6.27 27.07 1.53
N LEU A 272 4.98 27.32 1.78
CA LEU A 272 4.16 28.23 0.99
C LEU A 272 4.56 29.69 1.21
N ASN A 273 4.83 30.41 0.12
CA ASN A 273 5.17 31.84 0.16
C ASN A 273 3.95 32.76 0.10
N ARG A 274 2.81 32.26 -0.37
CA ARG A 274 1.52 32.94 -0.47
C ARG A 274 0.42 31.94 -0.76
N ILE A 275 -0.84 32.35 -0.55
CA ILE A 275 -2.01 31.59 -0.99
C ILE A 275 -2.98 32.49 -1.74
N LYS A 276 -3.90 31.89 -2.48
CA LYS A 276 -4.98 32.60 -3.17
C LYS A 276 -6.35 32.08 -2.72
N PHE A 277 -7.23 33.00 -2.34
CA PHE A 277 -8.64 32.73 -2.06
C PHE A 277 -9.49 33.12 -3.27
N VAL A 278 -10.46 32.28 -3.60
CA VAL A 278 -11.49 32.55 -4.62
C VAL A 278 -12.79 31.94 -4.13
N TRP A 279 -13.91 32.56 -4.51
CA TRP A 279 -15.24 32.08 -4.16
C TRP A 279 -16.17 32.24 -5.37
N ASN A 280 -17.19 31.38 -5.40
CA ASN A 280 -18.20 31.33 -6.46
C ASN A 280 -19.60 31.27 -5.80
N ASN A 281 -20.62 31.84 -6.45
CA ASN A 281 -21.98 31.84 -5.97
C ASN A 281 -22.91 31.16 -6.98
N ASN A 282 -23.40 29.98 -6.61
CA ASN A 282 -24.24 29.17 -7.49
C ASN A 282 -25.68 29.71 -7.68
N ILE A 283 -25.99 30.90 -7.16
CA ILE A 283 -27.30 31.57 -7.28
C ILE A 283 -27.08 32.98 -7.82
N ILE A 284 -27.81 33.35 -8.89
CA ILE A 284 -27.77 34.72 -9.44
C ILE A 284 -28.11 35.73 -8.35
N ASN A 285 -27.12 36.52 -7.92
CA ASN A 285 -27.29 37.53 -6.89
C ASN A 285 -27.09 38.94 -7.47
N PRO A 286 -28.17 39.72 -7.68
CA PRO A 286 -28.09 41.05 -8.28
C PRO A 286 -27.44 42.11 -7.39
N LEU A 287 -27.11 41.78 -6.14
CA LEU A 287 -26.43 42.69 -5.21
C LEU A 287 -24.90 42.68 -5.37
N PHE A 288 -24.35 41.83 -6.24
CA PHE A 288 -22.90 41.69 -6.49
C PHE A 288 -22.06 41.66 -5.20
N PRO A 289 -22.32 40.71 -4.28
CA PRO A 289 -21.61 40.68 -3.01
C PRO A 289 -20.10 40.51 -3.21
N THR A 290 -19.34 40.90 -2.19
CA THR A 290 -17.90 40.65 -2.11
C THR A 290 -17.61 39.83 -0.86
N LEU A 291 -16.83 38.76 -1.00
CA LEU A 291 -16.32 37.98 0.12
C LEU A 291 -14.79 38.05 0.13
N GLY A 292 -14.19 37.82 1.29
CA GLY A 292 -12.74 37.76 1.43
C GLY A 292 -12.33 36.95 2.63
N ALA A 293 -11.13 36.38 2.57
CA ALA A 293 -10.50 35.70 3.67
C ALA A 293 -9.58 36.67 4.41
N SER A 294 -9.89 36.98 5.67
CA SER A 294 -9.04 37.84 6.53
C SER A 294 -7.75 37.12 6.92
N SER A 295 -7.87 35.82 7.20
CA SER A 295 -6.75 34.95 7.49
C SER A 295 -7.03 33.53 7.02
N ALA A 296 -5.97 32.80 6.66
CA ALA A 296 -6.01 31.35 6.53
C ALA A 296 -4.77 30.75 7.21
N THR A 297 -4.97 29.60 7.84
CA THR A 297 -3.89 28.83 8.47
C THR A 297 -3.77 27.51 7.72
N ILE A 298 -2.59 27.23 7.19
CA ILE A 298 -2.26 25.97 6.53
C ILE A 298 -1.47 25.12 7.53
N GLN A 299 -1.88 23.87 7.72
CA GLN A 299 -1.15 22.88 8.51
C GLN A 299 -0.62 21.80 7.56
N TYR A 300 0.68 21.51 7.63
CA TYR A 300 1.29 20.44 6.84
C TYR A 300 1.08 19.10 7.54
N GLY A 301 0.61 18.09 6.80
CA GLY A 301 0.28 16.78 7.39
C GLY A 301 1.49 16.03 7.93
N ARG A 302 2.64 16.13 7.25
CA ARG A 302 3.86 15.37 7.57
C ARG A 302 4.44 15.72 8.95
N ASP A 303 4.56 17.00 9.25
CA ASP A 303 5.26 17.50 10.44
C ASP A 303 4.40 18.36 11.36
N GLY A 304 3.12 18.56 11.01
CA GLY A 304 2.18 19.36 11.77
C GLY A 304 2.50 20.85 11.82
N LYS A 305 3.53 21.33 11.09
CA LYS A 305 3.88 22.75 11.07
C LYS A 305 2.72 23.57 10.52
N THR A 306 2.60 24.80 11.00
CA THR A 306 1.58 25.72 10.54
C THR A 306 2.18 26.94 9.88
N SER A 307 1.49 27.47 8.88
CA SER A 307 1.80 28.74 8.22
C SER A 307 0.53 29.57 8.14
N LYS A 308 0.59 30.81 8.62
CA LYS A 308 -0.54 31.72 8.62
C LYS A 308 -0.38 32.76 7.52
N PHE A 309 -1.49 33.06 6.85
CA PHE A 309 -1.55 34.03 5.77
C PHE A 309 -2.69 35.00 6.05
N CYS A 310 -2.46 36.28 5.81
CA CYS A 310 -3.42 37.34 6.07
C CYS A 310 -3.65 38.19 4.82
N SER A 311 -4.84 38.76 4.70
CA SER A 311 -5.17 39.85 3.78
C SER A 311 -6.19 40.77 4.42
N SER A 312 -6.16 42.04 4.02
CA SER A 312 -7.27 42.97 4.22
C SER A 312 -8.12 43.04 2.96
N GLY A 313 -9.42 43.26 3.10
CA GLY A 313 -10.33 43.51 1.98
C GLY A 313 -11.11 42.29 1.49
N THR A 314 -11.95 42.53 0.48
CA THR A 314 -12.84 41.55 -0.14
C THR A 314 -12.74 41.62 -1.66
N VAL A 315 -13.10 40.54 -2.33
CA VAL A 315 -13.09 40.40 -3.79
C VAL A 315 -14.47 40.00 -4.31
N ARG A 316 -14.77 40.34 -5.56
CA ARG A 316 -15.96 39.83 -6.25
C ARG A 316 -15.82 38.32 -6.49
N GLU A 317 -16.94 37.71 -6.85
CA GLU A 317 -17.01 36.34 -7.34
C GLU A 317 -15.98 36.09 -8.45
N GLU A 318 -15.37 34.90 -8.45
CA GLU A 318 -14.32 34.46 -9.40
C GLU A 318 -13.03 35.31 -9.44
N VAL A 319 -12.88 36.29 -8.56
CA VAL A 319 -11.66 37.11 -8.46
C VAL A 319 -10.73 36.56 -7.38
N LEU A 320 -9.45 36.39 -7.73
CA LEU A 320 -8.42 35.88 -6.82
C LEU A 320 -7.96 36.94 -5.82
N GLN A 321 -8.19 36.70 -4.52
CA GLN A 321 -7.58 37.44 -3.42
C GLN A 321 -6.24 36.80 -3.03
N THR A 322 -5.14 37.56 -2.97
CA THR A 322 -3.83 37.04 -2.52
C THR A 322 -3.66 37.29 -1.02
N LEU A 323 -3.31 36.25 -0.25
CA LEU A 323 -2.93 36.37 1.15
C LEU A 323 -1.42 36.10 1.30
N ASN A 324 -0.74 36.95 2.07
CA ASN A 324 0.71 36.88 2.30
C ASN A 324 1.00 36.41 3.74
N PRO A 325 2.21 35.89 4.01
CA PRO A 325 2.60 35.44 5.35
C PRO A 325 2.38 36.51 6.43
N CYS A 326 1.85 36.06 7.56
CA CYS A 326 1.67 36.75 8.84
C CYS A 326 1.71 35.67 9.95
#